data_AF-A0A3B8YRE5-F1
#
_entry.id   AF-A0A3B8YRE5-F1
#
_cell.length_a   1.000
_cell.length_b   1.000
_cell.length_c   1.000
_cell.angle_alpha   90.00
_cell.angle_beta   90.00
_cell.angle_gamma   90.00
#
_symmetry.space_group_name_H-M   'P 1'
#
loop_
_entity.id
_entity.type
_entity.pdbx_description
1 polymer ?
#
loop_
_entity_poly.entity_id
_entity_poly.type
_entity_poly.pdbx_seq_one_letter_code
_entity_poly.pdbx_strand_id
1 'polypeptide(L)'
;MSLTHSVIDFNNSEIAFRNKSNAELRQAHLLFKVMNNAGLVKLGKHLVNIAFAVHFPVKGILRNTIYQHFVGGTSIADCSKTIQKLAVRNVGTILDFAVEGEERDELFDATCAEVIRTIEFARNNRHVPFSAFKITGVGRFDLLAKVSEKAQLSEEESKEYRRVYDRVESIFKRGYDLGVPILIDAEHTWIQPVLDDLVLEMMERYNKDVAIVQNTYQMYRHDAIHRLK
;
A
#
# COMPACT_ATOMS: atom_id res chain seq x y z
N MET A 1 -12.08 24.31 -29.55
CA MET A 1 -11.60 22.91 -29.65
C MET A 1 -12.68 22.00 -29.10
N SER A 2 -13.37 21.28 -29.97
CA SER A 2 -14.38 20.30 -29.54
C SER A 2 -13.67 19.15 -28.86
N LEU A 3 -13.85 19.00 -27.54
CA LEU A 3 -13.48 17.76 -26.85
C LEU A 3 -14.40 16.68 -27.41
N THR A 4 -13.90 15.88 -28.35
CA THR A 4 -14.54 14.61 -28.71
C THR A 4 -14.47 13.74 -27.46
N HIS A 5 -15.52 13.75 -26.66
CA HIS A 5 -15.69 12.79 -25.58
C HIS A 5 -15.80 11.40 -26.21
N SER A 6 -14.66 10.73 -26.43
CA SER A 6 -14.67 9.29 -26.48
C SER A 6 -15.13 8.85 -25.10
N VAL A 7 -16.41 8.45 -24.99
CA VAL A 7 -16.96 7.89 -23.77
C VAL A 7 -16.05 6.73 -23.37
N ILE A 8 -15.48 6.79 -22.17
CA ILE A 8 -14.66 5.71 -21.64
C ILE A 8 -15.60 4.51 -21.48
N ASP A 9 -15.36 3.46 -22.27
CA ASP A 9 -16.14 2.22 -22.19
C ASP A 9 -15.52 1.29 -21.14
N PHE A 10 -16.12 1.27 -19.95
CA PHE A 10 -15.70 0.40 -18.85
C PHE A 10 -15.97 -1.10 -19.10
N ASN A 11 -16.74 -1.46 -20.15
CA ASN A 11 -17.01 -2.85 -20.51
C ASN A 11 -16.02 -3.41 -21.55
N ASN A 12 -15.12 -2.58 -22.08
CA ASN A 12 -14.15 -3.01 -23.08
C ASN A 12 -12.99 -3.81 -22.45
N SER A 13 -13.20 -5.10 -22.29
CA SER A 13 -12.19 -6.03 -21.76
C SER A 13 -10.97 -6.18 -22.67
N GLU A 14 -11.10 -5.97 -23.98
CA GLU A 14 -9.98 -6.03 -24.92
C GLU A 14 -8.95 -4.95 -24.57
N ILE A 15 -9.40 -3.72 -24.29
CA ILE A 15 -8.51 -2.63 -23.83
C ILE A 15 -7.89 -2.98 -22.47
N ALA A 16 -8.71 -3.44 -21.52
CA ALA A 16 -8.26 -3.76 -20.16
C ALA A 16 -7.17 -4.84 -20.12
N PHE A 17 -7.29 -5.85 -20.99
CA PHE A 17 -6.37 -6.99 -21.03
C PHE A 17 -5.39 -6.97 -22.20
N ARG A 18 -5.29 -5.86 -22.95
CA ARG A 18 -4.42 -5.73 -24.14
C ARG A 18 -2.92 -5.96 -23.86
N ASN A 19 -2.51 -5.93 -22.59
CA ASN A 19 -1.13 -6.20 -22.17
C ASN A 19 -0.91 -7.66 -21.69
N LYS A 20 -1.92 -8.53 -21.83
CA LYS A 20 -1.86 -9.95 -21.44
C LYS A 20 -1.97 -10.85 -22.66
N SER A 21 -1.19 -11.92 -22.64
CA SER A 21 -1.32 -13.05 -23.55
C SER A 21 -2.46 -13.98 -23.13
N ASN A 22 -2.96 -14.79 -24.07
CA ASN A 22 -3.93 -15.85 -23.76
C ASN A 22 -3.43 -16.85 -22.72
N ALA A 23 -2.11 -17.07 -22.64
CA ALA A 23 -1.50 -17.90 -21.61
C ALA A 23 -1.61 -17.26 -20.22
N GLU A 24 -1.26 -15.98 -20.08
CA GLU A 24 -1.41 -15.22 -18.83
C GLU A 24 -2.89 -15.17 -18.38
N LEU A 25 -3.83 -14.99 -19.31
CA LEU A 25 -5.26 -14.96 -18.99
C LEU A 25 -5.79 -16.32 -18.50
N ARG A 26 -5.38 -17.43 -19.14
CA ARG A 26 -5.73 -18.79 -18.68
C ARG A 26 -5.12 -19.11 -17.32
N GLN A 27 -3.88 -18.70 -17.07
CA GLN A 27 -3.23 -18.85 -15.78
C GLN A 27 -3.97 -18.08 -14.68
N ALA A 28 -4.32 -16.81 -14.94
CA ALA A 28 -5.10 -16.01 -14.00
C ALA A 28 -6.48 -16.64 -13.73
N HIS A 29 -7.18 -17.10 -14.78
CA HIS A 29 -8.47 -17.77 -14.62
C HIS A 29 -8.36 -19.03 -13.74
N LEU A 30 -7.35 -19.88 -13.96
CA LEU A 30 -7.11 -21.05 -13.14
C LEU A 30 -6.83 -20.68 -11.68
N LEU A 31 -5.97 -19.68 -11.47
CA LEU A 31 -5.64 -19.17 -10.14
C LEU A 31 -6.89 -18.72 -9.37
N PHE A 32 -7.72 -17.87 -9.98
CA PHE A 32 -8.97 -17.41 -9.36
C PHE A 32 -9.97 -18.54 -9.13
N LYS A 33 -10.04 -19.52 -10.04
CA LYS A 33 -10.90 -20.70 -9.86
C LYS A 33 -10.49 -21.54 -8.64
N VAL A 34 -9.18 -21.69 -8.40
CA VAL A 34 -8.65 -22.37 -7.21
C VAL A 34 -8.92 -21.55 -5.95
N MET A 35 -8.68 -20.24 -5.99
CA MET A 35 -8.91 -19.34 -4.85
C MET A 35 -10.39 -19.25 -4.44
N ASN A 36 -11.30 -19.38 -5.40
CA ASN A 36 -12.75 -19.41 -5.14
C ASN A 36 -13.25 -20.76 -4.57
N ASN A 37 -12.33 -21.69 -4.26
CA ASN A 37 -12.66 -22.94 -3.59
C ASN A 37 -11.98 -22.99 -2.21
N ALA A 38 -12.77 -22.76 -1.16
CA ALA A 38 -12.27 -22.74 0.22
C ALA A 38 -11.56 -24.03 0.65
N GLY A 39 -11.99 -25.19 0.14
CA GLY A 39 -11.35 -26.49 0.41
C GLY A 39 -9.95 -26.58 -0.18
N LEU A 40 -9.78 -26.17 -1.44
CA LEU A 40 -8.48 -26.13 -2.11
C LEU A 40 -7.53 -25.12 -1.46
N VAL A 41 -8.03 -23.94 -1.08
CA VAL A 41 -7.24 -22.92 -0.36
C VAL A 41 -6.77 -23.46 0.99
N LYS A 42 -7.66 -24.10 1.76
CA LYS A 42 -7.31 -24.69 3.06
C LYS A 42 -6.28 -25.80 2.91
N LEU A 43 -6.43 -26.68 1.92
CA LEU A 43 -5.46 -27.73 1.62
C LEU A 43 -4.11 -27.13 1.21
N GLY A 44 -4.11 -26.15 0.31
CA GLY A 44 -2.91 -25.44 -0.14
C GLY A 44 -2.13 -24.83 1.03
N LYS A 45 -2.82 -24.18 1.98
CA LYS A 45 -2.20 -23.65 3.20
C LYS A 45 -1.48 -24.74 4.01
N HIS A 46 -2.11 -25.89 4.21
CA HIS A 46 -1.49 -27.02 4.93
C HIS A 46 -0.25 -27.54 4.20
N LEU A 47 -0.34 -27.72 2.87
CA LEU A 47 0.78 -28.22 2.06
C LEU A 47 1.97 -27.26 2.07
N VAL A 48 1.72 -25.95 1.97
CA VAL A 48 2.78 -24.94 2.05
C VAL A 48 3.45 -24.94 3.42
N ASN A 49 2.69 -25.08 4.51
CA ASN A 49 3.24 -25.16 5.86
C ASN A 49 4.12 -26.41 6.04
N ILE A 50 3.67 -27.57 5.55
CA ILE A 50 4.47 -28.81 5.55
C ILE A 50 5.75 -28.60 4.75
N ALA A 51 5.65 -28.02 3.56
CA ALA A 51 6.79 -27.77 2.70
C ALA A 51 7.84 -26.87 3.38
N PHE A 52 7.41 -25.82 4.10
CA PHE A 52 8.33 -25.01 4.90
C PHE A 52 8.93 -25.78 6.07
N ALA A 53 8.15 -26.60 6.77
CA ALA A 53 8.62 -27.40 7.90
C ALA A 53 9.70 -28.42 7.50
N VAL A 54 9.62 -28.97 6.29
CA VAL A 54 10.65 -29.89 5.75
C VAL A 54 11.70 -29.18 4.89
N HIS A 55 11.71 -27.85 4.86
CA HIS A 55 12.60 -27.02 4.03
C HIS A 55 12.53 -27.34 2.51
N PHE A 56 11.39 -27.82 2.02
CA PHE A 56 11.18 -28.06 0.59
C PHE A 56 11.14 -26.73 -0.19
N PRO A 57 11.85 -26.60 -1.32
CA PRO A 57 12.02 -25.33 -2.03
C PRO A 57 10.77 -24.91 -2.83
N VAL A 58 9.72 -24.43 -2.15
CA VAL A 58 8.48 -23.94 -2.78
C VAL A 58 8.56 -22.51 -3.31
N LYS A 59 9.61 -21.75 -2.95
CA LYS A 59 9.72 -20.32 -3.30
C LYS A 59 9.57 -20.05 -4.80
N GLY A 60 10.20 -20.88 -5.65
CA GLY A 60 10.08 -20.74 -7.10
C GLY A 60 8.67 -21.00 -7.62
N ILE A 61 7.97 -21.98 -7.04
CA ILE A 61 6.59 -22.31 -7.39
C ILE A 61 5.67 -21.15 -7.01
N LEU A 62 5.78 -20.65 -5.78
CA LEU A 62 4.99 -19.50 -5.30
C LEU A 62 5.27 -18.25 -6.14
N ARG A 63 6.55 -17.99 -6.46
CA ARG A 63 6.97 -16.86 -7.30
C ARG A 63 6.31 -16.90 -8.68
N ASN A 64 6.35 -18.06 -9.34
CA ASN A 64 5.86 -18.25 -10.71
C ASN A 64 4.35 -18.53 -10.81
N THR A 65 3.62 -18.49 -9.69
CA THR A 65 2.18 -18.72 -9.66
C THR A 65 1.46 -17.54 -9.03
N ILE A 66 1.26 -17.57 -7.71
CA ILE A 66 0.45 -16.60 -6.97
C ILE A 66 1.13 -15.23 -6.98
N TYR A 67 2.44 -15.17 -6.73
CA TYR A 67 3.15 -13.90 -6.57
C TYR A 67 3.19 -13.11 -7.88
N GLN A 68 3.39 -13.78 -9.03
CA GLN A 68 3.39 -13.11 -10.33
C GLN A 68 2.07 -12.36 -10.63
N HIS A 69 0.96 -12.79 -10.01
CA HIS A 69 -0.34 -12.13 -10.19
C HIS A 69 -0.55 -10.95 -9.23
N PHE A 70 -0.16 -11.10 -7.96
CA PHE A 70 -0.49 -10.15 -6.89
C PHE A 70 0.65 -9.22 -6.45
N VAL A 71 1.90 -9.57 -6.76
CA VAL A 71 3.08 -8.88 -6.25
C VAL A 71 3.90 -8.32 -7.42
N GLY A 72 4.14 -7.01 -7.40
CA GLY A 72 4.90 -6.33 -8.46
C GLY A 72 6.39 -6.73 -8.53
N GLY A 73 6.95 -7.22 -7.42
CA GLY A 73 8.31 -7.68 -7.25
C GLY A 73 8.63 -7.93 -5.77
N THR A 74 9.69 -8.67 -5.46
CA THR A 74 10.08 -8.94 -4.06
C THR A 74 11.04 -7.91 -3.46
N SER A 75 11.37 -6.86 -4.23
CA SER A 75 12.15 -5.70 -3.81
C SER A 75 11.86 -4.53 -4.76
N ILE A 76 12.21 -3.31 -4.35
CA ILE A 76 12.10 -2.12 -5.22
C ILE A 76 12.79 -2.34 -6.57
N ALA A 77 13.97 -3.01 -6.57
CA ALA A 77 14.69 -3.34 -7.79
C ALA A 77 13.92 -4.35 -8.68
N ASP A 78 13.36 -5.42 -8.09
CA ASP A 78 12.59 -6.42 -8.83
C ASP A 78 11.31 -5.83 -9.45
N CYS A 79 10.70 -4.84 -8.77
CA CYS A 79 9.53 -4.11 -9.27
C CYS A 79 9.79 -3.36 -10.59
N SER A 80 11.04 -3.04 -10.93
CA SER A 80 11.38 -2.23 -12.12
C SER A 80 10.87 -2.85 -13.43
N LYS A 81 10.86 -4.18 -13.54
CA LYS A 81 10.31 -4.88 -14.73
C LYS A 81 8.81 -4.65 -14.87
N THR A 82 8.08 -4.73 -13.77
CA THR A 82 6.63 -4.50 -13.73
C THR A 82 6.30 -3.04 -14.00
N ILE A 83 7.05 -2.11 -13.40
CA ILE A 83 6.91 -0.66 -13.65
C ILE A 83 7.08 -0.36 -15.14
N GLN A 84 8.14 -0.87 -15.79
CA GLN A 84 8.36 -0.64 -17.21
C GLN A 84 7.26 -1.24 -18.09
N LYS A 85 6.78 -2.46 -17.76
CA LYS A 85 5.66 -3.10 -18.48
C LYS A 85 4.39 -2.24 -18.45
N LEU A 86 4.08 -1.62 -17.31
CA LEU A 86 2.94 -0.72 -17.14
C LEU A 86 3.17 0.64 -17.82
N ALA A 87 4.38 1.18 -17.71
CA ALA A 87 4.79 2.46 -18.27
C ALA A 87 4.62 2.55 -19.80
N VAL A 88 4.84 1.45 -20.54
CA VAL A 88 4.62 1.40 -22.00
C VAL A 88 3.19 1.77 -22.41
N ARG A 89 2.23 1.66 -21.47
CA ARG A 89 0.82 2.03 -21.68
C ARG A 89 0.41 3.27 -20.89
N ASN A 90 1.36 4.10 -20.46
CA ASN A 90 1.13 5.28 -19.63
C ASN A 90 0.43 4.98 -18.30
N VAL A 91 0.61 3.77 -17.76
CA VAL A 91 0.12 3.41 -16.42
C VAL A 91 1.23 3.65 -15.42
N GLY A 92 1.00 4.60 -14.50
CA GLY A 92 1.88 4.83 -13.35
C GLY A 92 1.78 3.72 -12.32
N THR A 93 2.78 3.61 -11.45
CA THR A 93 2.84 2.61 -10.37
C THR A 93 2.96 3.31 -9.03
N ILE A 94 2.28 2.81 -8.02
CA ILE A 94 2.52 3.17 -6.62
C ILE A 94 3.23 1.97 -6.00
N LEU A 95 4.40 2.21 -5.39
CA LEU A 95 5.09 1.16 -4.64
C LEU A 95 4.47 1.08 -3.25
N ASP A 96 3.57 0.12 -3.06
CA ASP A 96 2.96 -0.20 -1.77
C ASP A 96 3.79 -1.28 -1.07
N PHE A 97 4.43 -0.91 0.04
CA PHE A 97 5.15 -1.86 0.87
C PHE A 97 4.14 -2.57 1.79
N ALA A 98 3.83 -3.82 1.45
CA ALA A 98 2.77 -4.61 2.07
C ALA A 98 3.18 -5.18 3.45
N VAL A 99 3.36 -4.30 4.45
CA VAL A 99 3.54 -4.65 5.86
C VAL A 99 2.44 -3.98 6.69
N GLU A 100 1.77 -4.80 7.51
CA GLU A 100 0.65 -4.40 8.38
C GLU A 100 0.61 -5.33 9.61
N GLY A 101 0.01 -4.85 10.71
CA GLY A 101 -0.26 -5.68 11.88
C GLY A 101 0.97 -6.15 12.66
N GLU A 102 2.09 -5.42 12.55
CA GLU A 102 3.27 -5.68 13.37
C GLU A 102 3.09 -5.15 14.80
N GLU A 103 3.86 -5.69 15.74
CA GLU A 103 3.79 -5.29 17.17
C GLU A 103 5.16 -4.85 17.73
N ARG A 104 6.21 -4.88 16.90
CA ARG A 104 7.59 -4.64 17.34
C ARG A 104 8.14 -3.34 16.79
N ASP A 105 8.75 -2.54 17.66
CA ASP A 105 9.26 -1.21 17.34
C ASP A 105 10.35 -1.26 16.25
N GLU A 106 11.20 -2.28 16.26
CA GLU A 106 12.26 -2.44 15.26
C GLU A 106 11.70 -2.72 13.86
N LEU A 107 10.53 -3.36 13.78
CA LEU A 107 9.86 -3.60 12.51
C LEU A 107 9.17 -2.34 11.98
N PHE A 108 8.60 -1.51 12.86
CA PHE A 108 8.06 -0.21 12.47
C PHE A 108 9.16 0.73 11.94
N ASP A 109 10.35 0.71 12.55
CA ASP A 109 11.50 1.47 12.06
C ASP A 109 11.98 0.94 10.70
N ALA A 110 12.04 -0.38 10.52
CA ALA A 110 12.37 -0.99 9.25
C ALA A 110 11.36 -0.64 8.15
N THR A 111 10.06 -0.64 8.47
CA THR A 111 8.98 -0.21 7.57
C THR A 111 9.13 1.26 7.19
N CYS A 112 9.34 2.15 8.15
CA CYS A 112 9.61 3.57 7.90
C CYS A 112 10.79 3.74 6.93
N ALA A 113 11.89 3.03 7.16
CA ALA A 113 13.07 3.08 6.30
C ALA A 113 12.81 2.51 4.88
N GLU A 114 11.97 1.48 4.74
CA GLU A 114 11.58 0.98 3.41
C GLU A 114 10.67 1.97 2.68
N VAL A 115 9.69 2.58 3.36
CA VAL A 115 8.85 3.64 2.78
C VAL A 115 9.69 4.83 2.32
N ILE A 116 10.68 5.26 3.12
CA ILE A 116 11.62 6.30 2.69
C ILE A 116 12.36 5.90 1.41
N ARG A 117 12.78 4.64 1.28
CA ARG A 117 13.41 4.14 0.05
C ARG A 117 12.46 4.13 -1.15
N THR A 118 11.17 3.88 -0.96
CA THR A 118 10.20 3.97 -2.07
C THR A 118 10.01 5.43 -2.52
N ILE A 119 10.06 6.41 -1.60
CA ILE A 119 10.05 7.85 -1.93
C ILE A 119 11.28 8.24 -2.74
N GLU A 120 12.46 7.79 -2.32
CA GLU A 120 13.72 8.06 -3.02
C GLU A 120 13.76 7.43 -4.42
N PHE A 121 13.16 6.26 -4.56
CA PHE A 121 12.98 5.62 -5.86
C PHE A 121 12.01 6.41 -6.75
N ALA A 122 10.87 6.85 -6.21
CA ALA A 122 9.87 7.64 -6.92
C ALA A 122 10.45 8.95 -7.47
N ARG A 123 11.27 9.65 -6.67
CA ARG A 123 11.95 10.88 -7.11
C ARG A 123 12.72 10.71 -8.43
N ASN A 124 13.35 9.56 -8.61
CA ASN A 124 14.20 9.28 -9.77
C ASN A 124 13.48 8.49 -10.87
N ASN A 125 12.16 8.26 -10.72
CA ASN A 125 11.40 7.45 -11.64
C ASN A 125 10.02 8.07 -11.93
N ARG A 126 9.89 8.76 -13.07
CA ARG A 126 8.63 9.38 -13.53
C ARG A 126 7.43 8.42 -13.65
N HIS A 127 7.68 7.11 -13.70
CA HIS A 127 6.63 6.09 -13.76
C HIS A 127 6.13 5.67 -12.37
N VAL A 128 6.73 6.18 -11.31
CA VAL A 128 6.28 6.06 -9.92
C VAL A 128 5.98 7.46 -9.37
N PRO A 129 4.80 8.01 -9.66
CA PRO A 129 4.48 9.40 -9.33
C PRO A 129 4.14 9.64 -7.85
N PHE A 130 3.86 8.57 -7.08
CA PHE A 130 3.50 8.63 -5.67
C PHE A 130 4.27 7.57 -4.89
N SER A 131 4.44 7.82 -3.59
CA SER A 131 4.65 6.76 -2.61
C SER A 131 3.41 6.59 -1.73
N ALA A 132 3.26 5.42 -1.11
CA ALA A 132 2.16 5.14 -0.18
C ALA A 132 2.65 4.39 1.06
N PHE A 133 1.95 4.55 2.18
CA PHE A 133 2.15 3.76 3.39
C PHE A 133 0.88 3.62 4.23
N LYS A 134 0.88 2.67 5.16
CA LYS A 134 -0.19 2.40 6.12
C LYS A 134 0.27 2.81 7.52
N ILE A 135 -0.60 3.43 8.33
CA ILE A 135 -0.22 3.87 9.67
C ILE A 135 0.07 2.68 10.59
N THR A 136 -0.63 1.55 10.41
CA THR A 136 -0.35 0.32 11.17
C THR A 136 0.98 -0.35 10.78
N GLY A 137 1.58 0.04 9.66
CA GLY A 137 2.94 -0.36 9.31
C GLY A 137 4.02 0.36 10.13
N VAL A 138 3.67 1.44 10.85
CA VAL A 138 4.61 2.27 11.63
C VAL A 138 4.19 2.47 13.09
N GLY A 139 3.09 1.84 13.53
CA GLY A 139 2.59 1.90 14.89
C GLY A 139 1.63 0.77 15.23
N ARG A 140 1.62 0.38 16.50
CA ARG A 140 0.79 -0.72 17.00
C ARG A 140 -0.69 -0.34 16.94
N PHE A 141 -1.51 -1.23 16.39
CA PHE A 141 -2.94 -1.01 16.19
C PHE A 141 -3.68 -0.57 17.46
N ASP A 142 -3.50 -1.30 18.56
CA ASP A 142 -4.18 -1.03 19.82
C ASP A 142 -3.80 0.34 20.41
N LEU A 143 -2.56 0.80 20.22
CA LEU A 143 -2.15 2.14 20.62
C LEU A 143 -2.91 3.20 19.80
N LEU A 144 -2.95 3.03 18.48
CA LEU A 144 -3.65 3.96 17.57
C LEU A 144 -5.14 4.03 17.88
N ALA A 145 -5.77 2.89 18.19
CA ALA A 145 -7.16 2.83 18.62
C ALA A 145 -7.37 3.58 19.94
N LYS A 146 -6.49 3.36 20.93
CA LYS A 146 -6.52 4.04 22.23
C LYS A 146 -6.37 5.56 22.10
N VAL A 147 -5.47 6.03 21.23
CA VAL A 147 -5.30 7.46 20.92
C VAL A 147 -6.55 8.02 20.24
N SER A 148 -7.13 7.29 19.29
CA SER A 148 -8.36 7.70 18.60
C SER A 148 -9.56 7.85 19.54
N GLU A 149 -9.63 7.03 20.59
CA GLU A 149 -10.63 7.11 21.67
C GLU A 149 -10.34 8.23 22.68
N LYS A 150 -9.22 8.95 22.55
CA LYS A 150 -8.74 9.95 23.51
C LYS A 150 -8.60 9.40 24.93
N ALA A 151 -8.29 8.10 25.04
CA ALA A 151 -8.07 7.46 26.32
C ALA A 151 -6.75 7.90 26.94
N GLN A 152 -6.63 7.77 28.26
CA GLN A 152 -5.40 8.10 28.97
C GLN A 152 -4.30 7.11 28.60
N LEU A 153 -3.17 7.65 28.12
CA LEU A 153 -1.96 6.88 27.84
C LEU A 153 -1.09 6.78 29.10
N SER A 154 -0.43 5.64 29.27
CA SER A 154 0.70 5.52 30.20
C SER A 154 1.89 6.36 29.72
N GLU A 155 2.92 6.47 30.56
CA GLU A 155 4.14 7.17 30.16
C GLU A 155 4.84 6.46 28.99
N GLU A 156 4.85 5.13 29.01
CA GLU A 156 5.39 4.26 27.97
C GLU A 156 4.60 4.38 26.66
N GLU A 157 3.27 4.34 26.73
CA GLU A 157 2.40 4.53 25.56
C GLU A 157 2.55 5.94 24.97
N SER A 158 2.73 6.96 25.82
CA SER A 158 2.99 8.32 25.35
C SER A 158 4.33 8.43 24.60
N LYS A 159 5.37 7.73 25.10
CA LYS A 159 6.65 7.61 24.41
C LYS A 159 6.53 6.80 23.12
N GLU A 160 5.75 5.73 23.11
CA GLU A 160 5.46 4.90 21.93
C GLU A 160 4.75 5.73 20.86
N TYR A 161 3.71 6.49 21.23
CA TYR A 161 2.97 7.33 20.30
C TYR A 161 3.83 8.46 19.72
N ARG A 162 4.75 9.03 20.51
CA ARG A 162 5.73 9.99 19.99
C ARG A 162 6.60 9.36 18.89
N ARG A 163 7.04 8.11 19.03
CA ARG A 163 7.80 7.43 17.97
C ARG A 163 6.96 7.20 16.71
N VAL A 164 5.66 6.89 16.87
CA VAL A 164 4.74 6.82 15.72
C VAL A 164 4.66 8.16 14.99
N TYR A 165 4.48 9.25 15.74
CA TYR A 165 4.49 10.61 15.18
C TYR A 165 5.80 10.90 14.43
N ASP A 166 6.95 10.62 15.05
CA ASP A 166 8.27 10.88 14.46
C ASP A 166 8.48 10.09 13.14
N ARG A 167 7.99 8.85 13.06
CA ARG A 167 8.02 8.04 11.82
C ARG A 167 7.13 8.66 10.73
N VAL A 168 5.89 9.00 11.07
CA VAL A 168 4.93 9.62 10.14
C VAL A 168 5.48 10.95 9.62
N GLU A 169 6.00 11.79 10.52
CA GLU A 169 6.64 13.05 10.15
C GLU A 169 7.84 12.81 9.23
N SER A 170 8.72 11.86 9.56
CA SER A 170 9.91 11.56 8.75
C SER A 170 9.56 11.16 7.31
N ILE A 171 8.51 10.35 7.15
CA ILE A 171 7.99 9.93 5.84
C ILE A 171 7.49 11.15 5.04
N PHE A 172 6.61 11.97 5.62
CA PHE A 172 6.05 13.12 4.91
C PHE A 172 7.08 14.23 4.66
N LYS A 173 7.98 14.48 5.62
CA LYS A 173 9.09 15.40 5.44
C LYS A 173 9.99 14.96 4.29
N ARG A 174 10.28 13.67 4.16
CA ARG A 174 11.09 13.16 3.04
C ARG A 174 10.38 13.36 1.70
N GLY A 175 9.07 13.12 1.65
CA GLY A 175 8.24 13.44 0.49
C GLY A 175 8.31 14.92 0.12
N TYR A 176 8.19 15.81 1.10
CA TYR A 176 8.30 17.25 0.92
C TYR A 176 9.68 17.67 0.38
N ASP A 177 10.75 17.23 1.04
CA ASP A 177 12.13 17.55 0.67
C ASP A 177 12.47 17.12 -0.78
N LEU A 178 11.85 16.03 -1.25
CA LEU A 178 12.06 15.48 -2.60
C LEU A 178 10.98 15.91 -3.61
N GLY A 179 9.92 16.61 -3.18
CA GLY A 179 8.78 16.93 -4.03
C GLY A 179 8.04 15.70 -4.56
N VAL A 180 7.98 14.62 -3.77
CA VAL A 180 7.25 13.38 -4.07
C VAL A 180 5.98 13.35 -3.23
N PRO A 181 4.79 13.35 -3.84
CA PRO A 181 3.55 13.20 -3.10
C PRO A 181 3.43 11.82 -2.44
N ILE A 182 2.91 11.80 -1.21
CA ILE A 182 2.78 10.65 -0.34
C ILE A 182 1.30 10.46 0.00
N LEU A 183 0.78 9.29 -0.32
CA LEU A 183 -0.54 8.84 0.08
C LEU A 183 -0.44 8.05 1.38
N ILE A 184 -1.32 8.30 2.32
CA ILE A 184 -1.55 7.42 3.46
C ILE A 184 -2.83 6.62 3.24
N ASP A 185 -2.73 5.31 3.37
CA ASP A 185 -3.87 4.42 3.19
C ASP A 185 -4.83 4.54 4.37
N ALA A 186 -6.12 4.56 4.07
CA ALA A 186 -7.15 4.45 5.09
C ALA A 186 -7.40 2.98 5.44
N GLU A 187 -7.45 2.68 6.74
CA GLU A 187 -7.49 1.30 7.24
C GLU A 187 -8.80 1.02 8.00
N HIS A 188 -8.75 0.91 9.34
CA HIS A 188 -9.89 0.58 10.17
C HIS A 188 -10.56 1.84 10.73
N THR A 189 -11.89 1.82 10.85
CA THR A 189 -12.68 2.92 11.41
C THR A 189 -12.19 3.35 12.80
N TRP A 190 -11.75 2.41 13.63
CA TRP A 190 -11.33 2.65 15.03
C TRP A 190 -10.02 3.45 15.15
N ILE A 191 -9.19 3.47 14.11
CA ILE A 191 -7.93 4.22 14.09
C ILE A 191 -8.00 5.45 13.17
N GLN A 192 -9.13 5.67 12.50
CA GLN A 192 -9.25 6.77 11.56
C GLN A 192 -9.13 8.15 12.22
N PRO A 193 -9.64 8.41 13.45
CA PRO A 193 -9.47 9.71 14.10
C PRO A 193 -8.01 10.13 14.26
N VAL A 194 -7.14 9.25 14.81
CA VAL A 194 -5.70 9.59 14.95
C VAL A 194 -5.01 9.75 13.60
N LEU A 195 -5.41 8.94 12.60
CA LEU A 195 -4.88 9.06 11.24
C LEU A 195 -5.22 10.44 10.66
N ASP A 196 -6.47 10.87 10.74
CA ASP A 196 -6.87 12.17 10.21
C ASP A 196 -6.19 13.33 10.92
N ASP A 197 -6.10 13.28 12.25
CA ASP A 197 -5.43 14.33 13.04
C ASP A 197 -3.97 14.48 12.60
N LEU A 198 -3.24 13.36 12.49
CA LEU A 198 -1.85 13.35 11.99
C LEU A 198 -1.75 13.87 10.56
N VAL A 199 -2.63 13.41 9.67
CA VAL A 199 -2.55 13.78 8.25
C VAL A 199 -2.90 15.25 8.04
N LEU A 200 -3.92 15.78 8.72
CA LEU A 200 -4.28 17.19 8.64
C LEU A 200 -3.16 18.07 9.17
N GLU A 201 -2.52 17.69 10.27
CA GLU A 201 -1.33 18.40 10.79
C GLU A 201 -0.18 18.39 9.76
N MET A 202 0.09 17.24 9.15
CA MET A 202 1.16 17.10 8.14
C MET A 202 0.83 17.85 6.85
N MET A 203 -0.44 17.89 6.44
CA MET A 203 -0.92 18.72 5.34
C MET A 203 -0.71 20.21 5.66
N GLU A 204 -1.09 20.67 6.86
CA GLU A 204 -0.86 22.04 7.28
C GLU A 204 0.63 22.39 7.22
N ARG A 205 1.52 21.47 7.63
CA ARG A 205 2.98 21.69 7.64
C ARG A 205 3.61 21.69 6.24
N TYR A 206 3.27 20.72 5.39
CA TYR A 206 4.03 20.42 4.17
C TYR A 206 3.30 20.77 2.86
N ASN A 207 1.97 20.95 2.87
CA ASN A 207 1.22 21.32 1.66
C ASN A 207 1.12 22.84 1.50
N LYS A 208 2.25 23.51 1.24
CA LYS A 208 2.29 24.97 1.02
C LYS A 208 2.00 25.32 -0.43
N ASP A 209 2.93 24.98 -1.33
CA ASP A 209 2.81 25.28 -2.77
C ASP A 209 2.36 24.07 -3.60
N VAL A 210 2.58 22.86 -3.08
CA VAL A 210 2.31 21.59 -3.75
C VAL A 210 1.62 20.64 -2.76
N ALA A 211 0.67 19.83 -3.24
CA ALA A 211 0.01 18.80 -2.45
C ALA A 211 0.93 17.57 -2.28
N ILE A 212 1.78 17.61 -1.26
CA ILE A 212 2.71 16.52 -0.89
C ILE A 212 1.99 15.45 -0.08
N VAL A 213 1.31 15.83 0.99
CA VAL A 213 0.59 14.93 1.90
C VAL A 213 -0.82 14.70 1.34
N GLN A 214 -1.19 13.45 1.11
CA GLN A 214 -2.50 13.06 0.59
C GLN A 214 -3.22 12.09 1.53
N ASN A 215 -4.46 12.43 1.89
CA ASN A 215 -5.34 11.58 2.68
C ASN A 215 -6.16 10.63 1.78
N THR A 216 -6.58 9.48 2.33
CA THR A 216 -7.47 8.53 1.67
C THR A 216 -8.84 8.53 2.34
N TYR A 217 -9.91 8.67 1.55
CA TYR A 217 -11.29 8.63 2.05
C TYR A 217 -12.01 7.37 1.57
N GLN A 218 -12.50 6.57 2.52
CA GLN A 218 -13.25 5.37 2.21
C GLN A 218 -14.75 5.70 2.05
N MET A 219 -15.20 5.86 0.81
CA MET A 219 -16.56 6.36 0.48
C MET A 219 -17.70 5.39 0.84
N TYR A 220 -17.38 4.16 1.23
CA TYR A 220 -18.35 3.22 1.79
C TYR A 220 -18.81 3.57 3.23
N ARG A 221 -18.12 4.48 3.94
CA ARG A 221 -18.51 4.88 5.30
C ARG A 221 -19.59 5.96 5.25
N HIS A 222 -20.55 5.86 6.16
CA HIS A 222 -21.65 6.82 6.28
C HIS A 222 -21.19 8.25 6.62
N ASP A 223 -20.02 8.41 7.24
CA ASP A 223 -19.45 9.71 7.64
C ASP A 223 -18.44 10.30 6.63
N ALA A 224 -18.10 9.58 5.55
CA ALA A 224 -17.04 9.98 4.61
C ALA A 224 -17.29 11.37 3.98
N ILE A 225 -18.52 11.64 3.56
CA ILE A 225 -18.90 12.94 2.97
C ILE A 225 -18.77 14.09 3.96
N HIS A 226 -19.03 13.85 5.25
CA HIS A 226 -18.87 14.88 6.28
C HIS A 226 -17.40 15.17 6.52
N ARG A 227 -16.55 14.15 6.56
CA ARG A 227 -15.10 14.29 6.78
C ARG A 227 -14.36 14.93 5.61
N LEU A 228 -14.91 14.84 4.40
CA LEU A 228 -14.31 15.42 3.18
C LEU A 228 -14.59 16.93 3.06
N LYS A 229 -15.64 17.43 3.71
CA LYS A 229 -16.07 18.84 3.68
C LYS A 229 -15.35 19.66 4.75
#